data_AF-A0A3P6R393-F1
#
_entry.id   AF-A0A3P6R393-F1
#
_cell.length_a   1.000
_cell.length_b   1.000
_cell.length_c   1.000
_cell.angle_alpha   90.00
_cell.angle_beta   90.00
_cell.angle_gamma   90.00
#
_symmetry.space_group_name_H-M   'P 1'
#
loop_
_entity.id
_entity.type
_entity.pdbx_description
1 polymer ?
#
loop_
_entity_poly.entity_id
_entity_poly.type
_entity_poly.pdbx_seq_one_letter_code
_entity_poly.pdbx_strand_id
1 'polypeptide(L)'
;YAIPRFHFLRRLLLVHGAWNHDRSVKVILYSFYKNICLYIIELWFAIFSAWSGQTIFERWTIGLFNVIFTAFPPIVLGLFDRPVAADQMMRYPSLYHSFQKRSFSIPRFMLWIGMALVHSLSLFFLSYGFLQTQVVWGNGQTGGWLMLGNSAYSFVVATVCLKALLECDSWTWPVVLASIGHGLDNDDIMDVLAGIVVHTMCYVNMGSRH
;
A
#
# COMPACT_ATOMS: atom_id res chain seq x y z
N TYR A 1 28.34 -1.38 -12.76
CA TYR A 1 29.17 -0.54 -11.88
C TYR A 1 30.61 -0.56 -12.38
N ALA A 2 31.21 0.61 -12.66
CA ALA A 2 32.64 0.74 -12.93
C ALA A 2 33.30 1.37 -11.69
N ILE A 3 34.25 0.66 -11.07
CA ILE A 3 34.87 1.09 -9.81
C ILE A 3 36.37 1.35 -10.08
N PRO A 4 36.88 2.57 -9.82
CA PRO A 4 38.26 2.93 -10.17
C PRO A 4 39.32 2.37 -9.21
N ARG A 5 38.97 2.00 -7.97
CA ARG A 5 39.90 1.41 -6.97
C ARG A 5 39.23 0.35 -6.11
N PHE A 6 39.95 -0.71 -5.78
CA PHE A 6 39.44 -1.87 -5.03
C PHE A 6 38.90 -1.53 -3.63
N HIS A 7 39.46 -0.52 -2.94
CA HIS A 7 38.97 -0.10 -1.63
C HIS A 7 37.50 0.40 -1.65
N PHE A 8 37.03 0.98 -2.76
CA PHE A 8 35.65 1.45 -2.89
C PHE A 8 34.62 0.31 -2.97
N LEU A 9 35.04 -0.89 -3.40
CA LEU A 9 34.18 -2.07 -3.47
C LEU A 9 33.64 -2.43 -2.08
N ARG A 10 34.45 -2.28 -1.03
CA ARG A 10 34.04 -2.56 0.35
C ARG A 10 32.85 -1.69 0.77
N ARG A 11 32.90 -0.38 0.49
CA ARG A 11 31.81 0.56 0.83
C ARG A 11 30.58 0.34 -0.04
N LEU A 12 30.77 0.03 -1.32
CA LEU A 12 29.66 -0.24 -2.23
C LEU A 12 28.89 -1.50 -1.80
N LEU A 13 29.59 -2.61 -1.58
CA LEU A 13 28.95 -3.89 -1.27
C LEU A 13 28.36 -3.92 0.14
N LEU A 14 29.13 -3.51 1.16
CA LEU A 14 28.66 -3.57 2.55
C LEU A 14 27.54 -2.57 2.82
N VAL A 15 27.61 -1.34 2.30
CA VAL A 15 26.61 -0.31 2.59
C VAL A 15 25.48 -0.35 1.57
N HIS A 16 25.79 -0.12 0.29
CA HIS A 16 24.75 0.02 -0.74
C HIS A 16 24.13 -1.33 -1.09
N GLY A 17 24.92 -2.41 -1.11
CA GLY A 17 24.43 -3.76 -1.38
C GLY A 17 23.41 -4.22 -0.34
N ALA A 18 23.73 -4.12 0.95
CA ALA A 18 22.81 -4.52 2.02
C ALA A 18 21.58 -3.60 2.13
N TRP A 19 21.70 -2.28 1.93
CA TRP A 19 20.53 -1.40 1.86
C TRP A 19 19.62 -1.73 0.68
N ASN A 20 20.19 -1.95 -0.51
CA ASN A 20 19.40 -2.29 -1.69
C ASN A 20 18.70 -3.65 -1.52
N HIS A 21 19.37 -4.62 -0.90
CA HIS A 21 18.80 -5.94 -0.63
C HIS A 21 17.62 -5.85 0.36
N ASP A 22 17.81 -5.17 1.50
CA ASP A 22 16.75 -4.99 2.50
C ASP A 22 15.52 -4.28 1.93
N ARG A 23 15.73 -3.18 1.20
CA ARG A 23 14.66 -2.44 0.52
C ARG A 23 13.93 -3.31 -0.49
N SER A 24 14.65 -4.05 -1.33
CA SER A 24 14.05 -4.93 -2.34
C SER A 24 13.16 -6.00 -1.70
N VAL A 25 13.63 -6.62 -0.60
CA VAL A 25 12.85 -7.62 0.13
C VAL A 25 11.57 -7.02 0.72
N LYS A 26 11.65 -5.84 1.36
CA LYS A 26 10.49 -5.10 1.88
C LYS A 26 9.48 -4.76 0.77
N VAL A 27 9.93 -4.23 -0.38
CA VAL A 27 9.08 -3.92 -1.54
C VAL A 27 8.31 -5.16 -2.01
N ILE A 28 9.01 -6.29 -2.16
CA ILE A 28 8.42 -7.53 -2.67
C ILE A 28 7.36 -8.05 -1.69
N LEU A 29 7.69 -8.15 -0.40
CA LEU A 29 6.77 -8.62 0.64
C LEU A 29 5.51 -7.74 0.73
N TYR A 30 5.70 -6.42 0.71
CA TYR A 30 4.60 -5.46 0.73
C TYR A 30 3.72 -5.55 -0.52
N SER A 31 4.34 -5.76 -1.70
CA SER A 31 3.61 -5.91 -2.96
C SER A 31 2.74 -7.17 -2.99
N PHE A 32 3.23 -8.28 -2.45
CA PHE A 32 2.40 -9.48 -2.30
C PHE A 32 1.27 -9.27 -1.28
N TYR A 33 1.57 -8.67 -0.12
CA TYR A 33 0.60 -8.42 0.92
C TYR A 33 -0.58 -7.57 0.43
N LYS A 34 -0.33 -6.44 -0.24
CA LYS A 34 -1.40 -5.55 -0.72
C LYS A 34 -2.29 -6.24 -1.77
N ASN A 35 -1.68 -6.99 -2.68
CA ASN A 35 -2.39 -7.65 -3.79
C ASN A 35 -3.27 -8.77 -3.24
N ILE A 36 -2.73 -9.59 -2.34
CA ILE A 36 -3.48 -10.65 -1.65
C ILE A 36 -4.63 -10.05 -0.85
N CYS A 37 -4.41 -8.95 -0.12
CA CYS A 37 -5.47 -8.28 0.63
C CYS A 37 -6.64 -7.88 -0.29
N LEU A 38 -6.36 -7.24 -1.43
CA LEU A 38 -7.38 -6.79 -2.39
C LEU A 38 -8.17 -7.96 -2.96
N TYR A 39 -7.50 -8.99 -3.50
CA TYR A 39 -8.19 -10.14 -4.11
C TYR A 39 -8.95 -11.01 -3.09
N ILE A 40 -8.45 -11.12 -1.85
CA ILE A 40 -9.14 -11.89 -0.81
C ILE A 40 -10.42 -11.17 -0.35
N ILE A 41 -10.47 -9.83 -0.37
CA ILE A 41 -11.73 -9.11 -0.11
C ILE A 41 -12.79 -9.42 -1.16
N GLU A 42 -12.40 -9.47 -2.43
CA GLU A 42 -13.30 -9.91 -3.51
C GLU A 42 -13.76 -11.35 -3.30
N LEU A 43 -12.88 -12.24 -2.84
CA LEU A 43 -13.24 -13.62 -2.51
C LEU A 43 -14.27 -13.69 -1.37
N TRP A 44 -14.10 -12.90 -0.30
CA TRP A 44 -15.09 -12.82 0.78
C TRP A 44 -16.43 -12.34 0.23
N PHE A 45 -16.44 -11.28 -0.57
CA PHE A 45 -17.67 -10.77 -1.20
C PHE A 45 -18.34 -11.80 -2.12
N ALA A 46 -17.56 -12.57 -2.90
CA ALA A 46 -18.09 -13.61 -3.77
C ALA A 46 -18.80 -14.72 -2.98
N ILE A 47 -18.30 -15.08 -1.79
CA ILE A 47 -18.95 -16.05 -0.89
C ILE A 47 -20.31 -15.52 -0.40
N PHE A 48 -20.38 -14.24 0.01
CA PHE A 48 -21.64 -13.62 0.44
C PHE A 48 -22.63 -13.41 -0.71
N SER A 49 -22.14 -13.25 -1.93
CA SER A 49 -22.95 -13.06 -3.14
C SER A 49 -23.31 -14.36 -3.85
N ALA A 50 -23.15 -15.51 -3.18
CA ALA A 50 -23.42 -16.85 -3.69
C ALA A 50 -22.75 -17.16 -5.04
N TRP A 51 -21.51 -16.70 -5.23
CA TRP A 51 -20.72 -16.90 -6.45
C TRP A 51 -21.36 -16.36 -7.74
N SER A 52 -22.17 -15.31 -7.63
CA SER A 52 -22.81 -14.63 -8.78
C SER A 52 -21.85 -14.01 -9.80
N GLY A 53 -20.55 -13.96 -9.51
CA GLY A 53 -19.53 -13.38 -10.39
C GLY A 53 -19.49 -11.84 -10.39
N GLN A 54 -20.25 -11.20 -9.50
CA GLN A 54 -20.25 -9.76 -9.36
C GLN A 54 -18.97 -9.29 -8.65
N THR A 55 -18.27 -8.31 -9.24
CA THR A 55 -17.09 -7.69 -8.65
C THR A 55 -17.49 -6.51 -7.77
N ILE A 56 -16.86 -6.41 -6.59
CA ILE A 56 -17.10 -5.30 -5.66
C ILE A 56 -16.35 -4.03 -6.08
N PHE A 57 -15.19 -4.20 -6.73
CA PHE A 57 -14.36 -3.12 -7.24
C PHE A 57 -14.52 -2.97 -8.76
N GLU A 58 -14.51 -1.73 -9.21
CA GLU A 58 -14.45 -1.41 -10.63
C GLU A 58 -13.06 -1.74 -11.20
N ARG A 59 -13.02 -2.18 -12.46
CA ARG A 59 -11.78 -2.62 -13.14
C ARG A 59 -10.70 -1.54 -13.15
N TRP A 60 -11.11 -0.28 -13.29
CA TRP A 60 -10.20 0.86 -13.32
C TRP A 60 -9.60 1.16 -11.95
N THR A 61 -10.36 0.96 -10.86
CA THR A 61 -9.89 1.14 -9.49
C THR A 61 -8.80 0.11 -9.14
N ILE A 62 -8.97 -1.13 -9.58
CA ILE A 62 -7.94 -2.19 -9.46
C ILE A 62 -6.69 -1.81 -10.26
N GLY A 63 -6.86 -1.27 -11.47
CA GLY A 63 -5.76 -0.78 -12.31
C GLY A 63 -4.97 0.36 -11.65
N LEU A 64 -5.66 1.38 -11.15
CA LEU A 64 -5.04 2.52 -10.45
C LEU A 64 -4.33 2.08 -9.17
N PHE A 65 -4.93 1.18 -8.39
CA PHE A 65 -4.30 0.61 -7.21
C PHE A 65 -2.98 -0.07 -7.57
N ASN A 66 -2.98 -0.90 -8.62
CA ASN A 66 -1.75 -1.53 -9.08
C ASN A 66 -0.71 -0.50 -9.55
N VAL A 67 -1.07 0.52 -10.31
CA VAL A 67 -0.11 1.51 -10.83
C VAL A 67 0.50 2.37 -9.71
N ILE A 68 -0.35 3.03 -8.92
CA ILE A 68 0.09 3.95 -7.85
C ILE A 68 0.92 3.19 -6.83
N PHE A 69 0.42 2.05 -6.34
CA PHE A 69 1.11 1.30 -5.30
C PHE A 69 2.27 0.44 -5.84
N THR A 70 2.49 0.35 -7.15
CA THR A 70 3.71 -0.26 -7.70
C THR A 70 4.82 0.77 -7.86
N ALA A 71 4.47 2.03 -8.17
CA ALA A 71 5.43 3.13 -8.23
C ALA A 71 5.82 3.65 -6.83
N PHE A 72 4.87 3.66 -5.88
CA PHE A 72 5.06 4.29 -4.57
C PHE A 72 6.13 3.61 -3.67
N PRO A 73 6.16 2.27 -3.49
CA PRO A 73 7.13 1.63 -2.60
C PRO A 73 8.60 1.84 -3.01
N PRO A 74 8.98 1.71 -4.30
CA PRO A 74 10.33 2.06 -4.76
C PRO A 74 10.69 3.54 -4.50
N ILE A 75 9.74 4.46 -4.66
CA ILE A 75 9.96 5.89 -4.45
C ILE A 75 10.20 6.17 -2.95
N VAL A 76 9.33 5.68 -2.07
CA VAL A 76 9.43 5.92 -0.62
C VAL A 76 10.70 5.29 -0.04
N LEU A 77 10.97 4.04 -0.37
CA LEU A 77 12.16 3.33 0.12
C LEU A 77 13.46 3.87 -0.51
N GLY A 78 13.37 4.43 -1.73
CA GLY A 78 14.48 5.07 -2.42
C GLY A 78 14.86 6.42 -1.81
N LEU A 79 13.87 7.24 -1.44
CA LEU A 79 14.10 8.60 -0.94
C LEU A 79 14.43 8.63 0.56
N PHE A 80 13.78 7.80 1.38
CA PHE A 80 13.74 8.01 2.83
C PHE A 80 14.39 6.89 3.66
N ASP A 81 14.34 5.63 3.23
CA ASP A 81 14.71 4.52 4.13
C ASP A 81 16.24 4.32 4.25
N ARG A 82 16.86 4.96 5.25
CA ARG A 82 18.26 4.75 5.64
C ARG A 82 18.31 4.07 7.03
N PRO A 83 18.21 2.73 7.11
CA PRO A 83 18.07 2.02 8.39
C PRO A 83 19.30 2.14 9.30
N VAL A 84 20.50 2.36 8.75
CA VAL A 84 21.74 2.54 9.51
C VAL A 84 22.59 3.60 8.81
N ALA A 85 23.25 4.49 9.57
CA ALA A 85 24.20 5.44 9.00
C ALA A 85 25.38 4.72 8.32
N ALA A 86 25.81 5.20 7.15
CA ALA A 86 26.88 4.58 6.36
C ALA A 86 28.18 4.37 7.17
N ASP A 87 28.49 5.28 8.09
CA ASP A 87 29.70 5.24 8.90
C ASP A 87 29.63 4.15 9.98
N GLN A 88 28.45 3.91 10.55
CA GLN A 88 28.23 2.84 11.53
C GLN A 88 28.35 1.46 10.87
N MET A 89 27.84 1.32 9.65
CA MET A 89 27.92 0.07 8.88
C MET A 89 29.35 -0.27 8.46
N MET A 90 30.20 0.73 8.26
CA MET A 90 31.64 0.56 7.99
C MET A 90 32.45 0.28 9.26
N ARG A 91 32.01 0.78 10.43
CA ARG A 91 32.67 0.57 11.72
C ARG A 91 32.38 -0.81 12.32
N TYR A 92 31.20 -1.37 12.05
CA TYR A 92 30.76 -2.66 12.59
C TYR A 92 30.29 -3.60 11.48
N PRO A 93 31.21 -4.35 10.82
CA PRO A 93 30.86 -5.24 9.71
C PRO A 93 29.97 -6.43 10.14
N SER A 94 29.88 -6.74 11.43
CA SER A 94 28.99 -7.78 11.97
C SER A 94 27.50 -7.49 11.73
N LEU A 95 27.10 -6.22 11.59
CA LEU A 95 25.73 -5.85 11.23
C LEU A 95 25.29 -6.40 9.87
N TYR A 96 26.23 -6.65 8.95
CA TYR A 96 25.93 -7.22 7.64
C TYR A 96 25.25 -8.59 7.76
N HIS A 97 25.67 -9.42 8.73
CA HIS A 97 25.01 -10.70 8.99
C HIS A 97 23.57 -10.55 9.46
N SER A 98 23.23 -9.48 10.18
CA SER A 98 21.85 -9.18 10.58
C SER A 98 20.98 -8.83 9.37
N PHE A 99 21.49 -8.05 8.41
CA PHE A 99 20.81 -7.77 7.14
C PHE A 99 20.63 -9.03 6.28
N GLN A 100 21.62 -9.89 6.25
CA GLN A 100 21.55 -11.17 5.53
C GLN A 100 20.56 -12.14 6.18
N LYS A 101 20.48 -12.17 7.52
CA LYS A 101 19.40 -12.86 8.23
C LYS A 101 18.04 -12.22 7.98
N ARG A 102 17.97 -10.91 7.71
CA ARG A 102 16.73 -10.21 7.35
C ARG A 102 16.28 -10.50 5.90
N SER A 103 17.07 -11.25 5.12
CA SER A 103 16.75 -11.68 3.75
C SER A 103 15.42 -12.43 3.63
N PHE A 104 14.85 -12.43 2.42
CA PHE A 104 13.60 -13.11 2.08
C PHE A 104 13.61 -14.56 2.58
N SER A 105 12.73 -14.89 3.52
CA SER A 105 12.54 -16.24 4.02
C SER A 105 11.07 -16.64 3.88
N ILE A 106 10.85 -17.89 3.45
CA ILE A 106 9.50 -18.46 3.28
C ILE A 106 8.62 -18.32 4.54
N PRO A 107 9.08 -18.57 5.78
CA PRO A 107 8.21 -18.39 6.95
C PRO A 107 7.77 -16.93 7.15
N ARG A 108 8.63 -15.95 6.83
CA ARG A 108 8.23 -14.54 6.86
C ARG A 108 7.23 -14.23 5.76
N PHE A 109 7.44 -14.75 4.56
CA PHE A 109 6.47 -14.59 3.49
C PHE A 109 5.09 -15.13 3.90
N MET A 110 5.03 -16.33 4.50
CA MET A 110 3.78 -16.92 5.00
C MET A 110 3.15 -16.10 6.13
N LEU A 111 3.95 -15.55 7.04
CA LEU A 111 3.45 -14.63 8.08
C LEU A 111 2.80 -13.38 7.47
N TRP A 112 3.42 -12.81 6.44
CA TRP A 112 2.86 -11.66 5.72
C TRP A 112 1.54 -12.00 5.03
N ILE A 113 1.41 -13.19 4.43
CA ILE A 113 0.14 -13.67 3.87
C ILE A 113 -0.90 -13.87 4.96
N GLY A 114 -0.55 -14.51 6.09
CA GLY A 114 -1.46 -14.71 7.21
C GLY A 114 -2.00 -13.39 7.76
N MET A 115 -1.13 -12.38 7.92
CA MET A 115 -1.56 -11.02 8.28
C MET A 115 -2.48 -10.40 7.22
N ALA A 116 -2.23 -10.63 5.93
CA ALA A 116 -3.08 -10.12 4.86
C ALA A 116 -4.50 -10.71 4.93
N LEU A 117 -4.61 -12.00 5.23
CA LEU A 117 -5.89 -12.70 5.40
C LEU A 117 -6.70 -12.16 6.59
N VAL A 118 -6.04 -11.93 7.72
CA VAL A 118 -6.71 -11.38 8.91
C VAL A 118 -7.18 -9.95 8.66
N HIS A 119 -6.34 -9.12 8.04
CA HIS A 119 -6.71 -7.74 7.72
C HIS A 119 -7.82 -7.67 6.66
N SER A 120 -7.77 -8.47 5.59
CA SER A 120 -8.82 -8.49 4.57
C SER A 120 -10.18 -8.88 5.14
N LEU A 121 -10.20 -9.88 6.03
CA LEU A 121 -11.42 -10.30 6.72
C LEU A 121 -11.95 -9.17 7.63
N SER A 122 -11.07 -8.55 8.40
CA SER A 122 -11.44 -7.46 9.32
C SER A 122 -11.99 -6.25 8.57
N LEU A 123 -11.36 -5.88 7.44
CA LEU A 123 -11.80 -4.78 6.59
C LEU A 123 -13.14 -5.05 5.92
N PHE A 124 -13.40 -6.29 5.51
CA PHE A 124 -14.70 -6.69 4.97
C PHE A 124 -15.81 -6.52 6.02
N PHE A 125 -15.63 -7.04 7.23
CA PHE A 125 -16.60 -6.86 8.32
C PHE A 125 -16.77 -5.39 8.74
N LEU A 126 -15.68 -4.61 8.75
CA LEU A 126 -15.74 -3.18 9.03
C LEU A 126 -16.58 -2.43 7.99
N SER A 127 -16.38 -2.73 6.71
CA SER A 127 -17.13 -2.13 5.60
C SER A 127 -18.62 -2.51 5.66
N TYR A 128 -18.90 -3.77 6.00
CA TYR A 128 -20.26 -4.24 6.20
C TYR A 128 -20.94 -3.57 7.41
N GLY A 129 -20.21 -3.40 8.52
CA GLY A 129 -20.68 -2.70 9.72
C GLY A 129 -20.99 -1.22 9.48
N PHE A 130 -20.15 -0.54 8.70
CA PHE A 130 -20.36 0.87 8.31
C PHE A 130 -21.68 1.10 7.56
N LEU A 131 -22.17 0.09 6.83
CA LEU A 131 -23.40 0.17 6.05
C LEU A 131 -24.62 -0.45 6.74
N GLN A 132 -24.55 -0.81 8.03
CA GLN A 132 -25.73 -1.23 8.77
C GLN A 132 -26.79 -0.12 8.85
N THR A 133 -26.38 1.14 8.84
CA THR A 133 -27.28 2.28 8.70
C THR A 133 -27.62 2.46 7.21
N GLN A 134 -28.78 1.93 6.80
CA GLN A 134 -29.25 1.98 5.40
C GLN A 134 -29.42 3.42 4.87
N VAL A 135 -29.51 4.42 5.74
CA VAL A 135 -29.59 5.85 5.40
C VAL A 135 -28.24 6.50 5.71
N VAL A 136 -27.42 6.68 4.67
CA VAL A 136 -26.08 7.28 4.81
C VAL A 136 -26.08 8.76 4.45
N TRP A 137 -27.00 9.17 3.58
CA TRP A 137 -27.16 10.57 3.22
C TRP A 137 -28.27 11.21 4.04
N GLY A 138 -28.07 12.47 4.46
CA GLY A 138 -29.09 13.25 5.18
C GLY A 138 -30.39 13.47 4.39
N ASN A 139 -30.40 13.09 3.10
CA ASN A 139 -31.56 13.12 2.21
C ASN A 139 -32.35 11.80 2.15
N GLY A 140 -32.01 10.78 2.96
CA GLY A 140 -32.77 9.53 3.05
C GLY A 140 -32.46 8.48 1.98
N GLN A 141 -31.49 8.71 1.09
CA GLN A 141 -31.16 7.75 0.04
C GLN A 141 -30.34 6.56 0.57
N THR A 142 -30.64 5.37 0.06
CA THR A 142 -29.93 4.14 0.37
C THR A 142 -28.66 4.01 -0.46
N GLY A 143 -27.55 3.67 0.21
CA GLY A 143 -26.31 3.32 -0.46
C GLY A 143 -26.40 1.93 -1.06
N GLY A 144 -26.44 1.83 -2.39
CA GLY A 144 -26.38 0.54 -3.07
C GLY A 144 -25.02 -0.15 -2.91
N TRP A 145 -24.88 -1.32 -3.55
CA TRP A 145 -23.67 -2.15 -3.53
C TRP A 145 -22.37 -1.42 -3.92
N LEU A 146 -22.47 -0.39 -4.77
CA LEU A 146 -21.32 0.45 -5.17
C LEU A 146 -20.71 1.20 -3.97
N MET A 147 -21.53 1.59 -2.99
CA MET A 147 -21.06 2.31 -1.81
C MET A 147 -20.32 1.39 -0.83
N LEU A 148 -20.71 0.10 -0.77
CA LEU A 148 -19.94 -0.95 -0.09
C LEU A 148 -18.57 -1.12 -0.75
N GLY A 149 -18.49 -1.12 -2.08
CA GLY A 149 -17.22 -1.17 -2.80
C GLY A 149 -16.33 0.05 -2.52
N ASN A 150 -16.88 1.26 -2.56
CA ASN A 150 -16.11 2.48 -2.31
C ASN A 150 -15.61 2.60 -0.86
N SER A 151 -16.44 2.23 0.12
CA SER A 151 -16.04 2.23 1.54
C SER A 151 -14.97 1.17 1.81
N ALA A 152 -15.14 -0.05 1.30
CA ALA A 152 -14.13 -1.11 1.39
C ALA A 152 -12.81 -0.70 0.74
N TYR A 153 -12.85 -0.07 -0.43
CA TYR A 153 -11.66 0.42 -1.11
C TYR A 153 -10.91 1.47 -0.27
N SER A 154 -11.64 2.42 0.32
CA SER A 154 -11.07 3.47 1.17
C SER A 154 -10.39 2.89 2.41
N PHE A 155 -11.01 1.90 3.08
CA PHE A 155 -10.41 1.23 4.22
C PHE A 155 -9.18 0.40 3.85
N VAL A 156 -9.17 -0.23 2.67
CA VAL A 156 -7.99 -0.94 2.14
C VAL A 156 -6.84 0.02 1.90
N VAL A 157 -7.09 1.13 1.21
CA VAL A 157 -6.08 2.15 0.93
C VAL A 157 -5.52 2.70 2.23
N ALA A 158 -6.38 3.07 3.19
CA ALA A 158 -5.95 3.56 4.50
C ALA A 158 -5.08 2.54 5.26
N THR A 159 -5.48 1.27 5.29
CA THR A 159 -4.74 0.21 5.99
C THR A 159 -3.39 -0.08 5.33
N VAL A 160 -3.34 -0.07 4.00
CA VAL A 160 -2.11 -0.29 3.22
C VAL A 160 -1.14 0.87 3.46
N CYS A 161 -1.61 2.13 3.36
CA CYS A 161 -0.82 3.32 3.68
C CYS A 161 -0.31 3.30 5.13
N LEU A 162 -1.17 3.00 6.10
CA LEU A 162 -0.79 2.91 7.52
C LEU A 162 0.28 1.84 7.74
N LYS A 163 0.14 0.67 7.08
CA LYS A 163 1.13 -0.40 7.18
C LYS A 163 2.47 -0.01 6.56
N ALA A 164 2.46 0.71 5.43
CA ALA A 164 3.69 1.26 4.86
C ALA A 164 4.37 2.26 5.80
N LEU A 165 3.61 3.12 6.48
CA LEU A 165 4.15 4.05 7.47
C LEU A 165 4.80 3.31 8.64
N LEU A 166 4.16 2.25 9.14
CA LEU A 166 4.69 1.46 10.27
C LEU A 166 5.97 0.69 9.92
N GLU A 167 6.13 0.27 8.66
CA GLU A 167 7.33 -0.43 8.19
C GLU A 167 8.48 0.55 7.84
N CYS A 168 8.22 1.86 7.80
CA CYS A 168 9.27 2.86 7.57
C CYS A 168 10.12 3.06 8.84
N ASP A 169 11.39 2.68 8.77
CA ASP A 169 12.37 2.83 9.86
C ASP A 169 12.75 4.31 10.13
N SER A 170 12.36 5.24 9.25
CA SER A 170 12.60 6.68 9.39
C SER A 170 11.30 7.48 9.27
N TRP A 171 10.84 8.02 10.41
CA TRP A 171 9.71 8.94 10.45
C TRP A 171 10.12 10.30 9.89
N THR A 172 9.87 10.50 8.61
CA THR A 172 9.95 11.82 7.98
C THR A 172 8.56 12.44 7.97
N TRP A 173 8.47 13.70 8.38
CA TRP A 173 7.22 14.47 8.46
C TRP A 173 6.28 14.35 7.24
N PRO A 174 6.76 14.23 5.98
CA PRO A 174 5.89 14.04 4.82
C PRO A 174 5.09 12.73 4.82
N VAL A 175 5.65 11.63 5.34
CA VAL A 175 4.97 10.32 5.38
C VAL A 175 3.89 10.32 6.47
N VAL A 176 4.16 11.01 7.59
CA VAL A 176 3.20 11.25 8.67
C VAL A 176 2.06 12.16 8.18
N LEU A 177 2.37 13.26 7.47
CA LEU A 177 1.36 14.15 6.87
C LEU A 177 0.49 13.44 5.81
N ALA A 178 1.08 12.60 4.96
CA ALA A 178 0.31 11.80 3.98
C ALA A 178 -0.60 10.74 4.63
N SER A 179 -0.30 10.33 5.88
CA SER A 179 -1.05 9.31 6.61
C SER A 179 -2.07 9.90 7.60
N ILE A 180 -1.77 11.06 8.19
CA ILE A 180 -2.61 11.80 9.16
C ILE A 180 -3.48 12.86 8.48
N GLY A 181 -3.23 13.20 7.22
CA GLY A 181 -4.06 14.08 6.38
C GLY A 181 -5.49 13.58 6.13
N HIS A 182 -5.95 12.57 6.87
CA HIS A 182 -7.35 12.18 6.95
C HIS A 182 -8.11 12.92 8.08
N GLY A 183 -7.44 13.80 8.84
CA GLY A 183 -7.94 14.30 10.13
C GLY A 183 -8.26 15.79 10.27
N LEU A 184 -7.86 16.68 9.35
CA LEU A 184 -8.17 18.12 9.46
C LEU A 184 -8.37 18.71 8.06
N ASP A 185 -9.53 19.32 7.88
CA ASP A 185 -10.11 19.95 6.68
C ASP A 185 -10.66 18.99 5.61
N ASN A 186 -12.00 18.89 5.64
CA ASN A 186 -12.86 17.99 4.87
C ASN A 186 -12.93 18.27 3.37
N ASP A 187 -12.21 19.26 2.83
CA ASP A 187 -12.42 19.69 1.45
C ASP A 187 -11.19 19.51 0.53
N ASP A 188 -9.94 19.34 1.01
CA ASP A 188 -8.79 19.39 0.09
C ASP A 188 -8.09 18.03 -0.19
N ILE A 189 -8.19 17.02 0.66
CA ILE A 189 -7.42 15.76 0.47
C ILE A 189 -8.22 14.67 -0.23
N MET A 190 -9.54 14.64 0.02
CA MET A 190 -10.46 13.97 -0.88
C MET A 190 -10.50 14.69 -2.22
N ASP A 191 -10.31 16.02 -2.32
CA ASP A 191 -10.21 16.70 -3.62
C ASP A 191 -8.87 16.52 -4.33
N VAL A 192 -7.78 16.11 -3.67
CA VAL A 192 -6.55 15.74 -4.38
C VAL A 192 -6.64 14.31 -4.95
N LEU A 193 -7.17 13.35 -4.20
CA LEU A 193 -7.34 11.97 -4.69
C LEU A 193 -8.60 11.79 -5.55
N ALA A 194 -9.73 12.38 -5.14
CA ALA A 194 -10.90 12.53 -5.99
C ALA A 194 -10.65 13.55 -7.10
N GLY A 195 -9.79 14.56 -6.98
CA GLY A 195 -9.42 15.42 -8.12
C GLY A 195 -8.62 14.67 -9.18
N ILE A 196 -7.68 13.81 -8.81
CA ILE A 196 -6.96 12.97 -9.79
C ILE A 196 -7.92 11.95 -10.45
N VAL A 197 -8.90 11.43 -9.71
CA VAL A 197 -9.89 10.45 -10.21
C VAL A 197 -11.03 11.12 -10.99
N VAL A 198 -11.52 12.28 -10.56
CA VAL A 198 -12.62 13.07 -11.15
C VAL A 198 -12.12 13.89 -12.35
N HIS A 199 -10.90 14.43 -12.32
CA HIS A 199 -10.29 15.09 -13.48
C HIS A 199 -10.03 14.09 -14.62
N THR A 200 -9.78 12.82 -14.29
CA THR A 200 -9.71 11.72 -15.28
C THR A 200 -11.10 11.28 -15.76
N MET A 201 -12.12 11.29 -14.89
CA MET A 201 -13.53 11.01 -15.26
C MET A 201 -14.15 12.12 -16.13
N CYS A 202 -13.77 13.38 -15.93
CA CYS A 202 -14.28 14.52 -16.70
C CYS A 202 -13.70 14.59 -18.12
N TYR A 203 -12.47 14.08 -18.33
CA TYR A 203 -11.85 14.01 -19.67
C TYR A 203 -12.36 12.84 -20.53
N VAL A 204 -12.88 11.77 -19.94
CA VAL A 204 -13.37 10.59 -20.70
C VAL A 204 -14.86 10.68 -21.00
N ASN A 205 -15.66 11.37 -20.18
CA ASN A 205 -17.11 11.50 -20.41
C ASN A 205 -17.51 12.62 -21.40
N MET A 206 -16.55 13.35 -21.98
CA MET A 206 -16.77 14.25 -23.11
C MET A 206 -16.47 13.62 -24.49
N GLY A 207 -16.05 12.34 -24.53
CA GLY A 207 -15.69 11.64 -25.77
C GLY A 207 -16.74 10.67 -26.32
N SER A 208 -17.92 10.55 -25.70
CA SER A 208 -18.97 9.61 -26.14
C SER A 208 -20.34 10.28 -26.23
N ARG A 209 -20.37 11.40 -26.96
CA ARG A 209 -21.60 11.89 -27.62
C ARG A 209 -21.26 12.33 -29.03
N HIS A 210 -21.10 11.37 -29.92
CA HIS A 210 -21.51 11.42 -31.32
C HIS A 210 -21.84 10.00 -31.77
#